data_AF-A0A8T2JZE5-F1
#
_entry.id   AF-A0A8T2JZE5-F1
#
_cell.length_a   1.000
_cell.length_b   1.000
_cell.length_c   1.000
_cell.angle_alpha   90.00
_cell.angle_beta   90.00
_cell.angle_gamma   90.00
#
_symmetry.space_group_name_H-M   'P 1'
#
loop_
_entity.id
_entity.type
_entity.pdbx_description
1 polymer ?
#
loop_
_entity_poly.entity_id
_entity_poly.type
_entity_poly.pdbx_seq_one_letter_code
_entity_poly.pdbx_strand_id
1 'polypeptide(L)'
;MVFFRGSSFFAARRLLDGVSWLDVEMQLTVKALKGRETIIQVSESDTVLSVKRLVEEKLQVPVSQQRLLYRGKALADEHSLSYYSIGPGSRLNLMVKDHMAQESPNGGNAVWKSLGVLLRNHFSPADAERVLECVQKDYERSLSLLSLDDIERLATRILHPQFSEAIDLGFLD
;
A
#
# COMPACT_ATOMS: atom_id res chain seq x y z
N MET A 1 23.41 25.96 -19.00
CA MET A 1 22.19 25.51 -18.30
C MET A 1 22.63 25.02 -16.93
N VAL A 2 22.52 25.89 -15.92
CA VAL A 2 23.15 25.71 -14.60
C VAL A 2 22.13 25.04 -13.68
N PHE A 3 22.40 23.80 -13.27
CA PHE A 3 21.64 23.10 -12.23
C PHE A 3 21.91 23.78 -10.89
N PHE A 4 20.88 24.38 -10.29
CA PHE A 4 20.98 24.99 -8.96
C PHE A 4 21.17 23.91 -7.89
N ARG A 5 22.19 24.12 -7.05
CA ARG A 5 22.59 23.28 -5.92
C ARG A 5 21.49 23.24 -4.87
N GLY A 6 20.95 22.05 -4.62
CA GLY A 6 20.14 21.77 -3.44
C GLY A 6 21.03 21.63 -2.22
N SER A 7 21.27 22.73 -1.52
CA SER A 7 21.88 22.76 -0.18
C SER A 7 21.44 24.07 0.45
N SER A 8 20.41 24.05 1.31
CA SER A 8 20.17 25.04 2.40
C SER A 8 18.75 25.04 3.00
N PHE A 9 17.82 24.16 2.60
CA PHE A 9 16.45 24.25 3.13
C PHE A 9 16.28 23.73 4.58
N PHE A 10 17.19 22.90 5.10
CA PHE A 10 17.04 22.33 6.45
C PHE A 10 17.58 23.23 7.58
N ALA A 11 18.59 24.05 7.31
CA ALA A 11 19.15 24.96 8.32
C ALA A 11 18.18 26.10 8.69
N ALA A 12 17.35 26.55 7.75
CA ALA A 12 16.49 27.72 7.92
C ALA A 12 15.19 27.45 8.70
N ARG A 13 14.83 26.18 8.96
CA ARG A 13 13.58 25.83 9.66
C ARG A 13 13.76 25.53 11.15
N ARG A 14 15.00 25.49 11.65
CA ARG A 14 15.35 25.03 13.00
C ARG A 14 15.61 26.14 14.02
N LEU A 15 15.35 27.41 13.67
CA LEU A 15 15.53 28.55 14.57
C LEU A 15 14.27 28.88 15.40
N LEU A 16 13.17 28.16 15.22
CA LEU A 16 11.90 28.41 15.94
C LEU A 16 11.62 27.42 17.08
N ASP A 17 12.30 26.27 17.16
CA ASP A 17 11.94 25.20 18.11
C ASP A 17 12.89 25.02 19.32
N GLY A 18 13.94 25.84 19.47
CA GLY A 18 14.73 25.86 20.72
C GLY A 18 15.40 24.53 21.12
N VAL A 19 15.65 23.62 20.17
CA VAL A 19 16.31 22.32 20.42
C VAL A 19 17.82 22.45 20.19
N SER A 20 18.57 21.94 21.17
CA SER A 20 20.02 22.05 21.38
C SER A 20 20.90 21.56 20.23
N TRP A 21 21.97 22.32 19.97
CA TRP A 21 23.05 22.07 19.03
C TRP A 21 23.88 20.82 19.33
N LEU A 22 23.35 19.61 19.14
CA LEU A 22 24.13 18.35 19.17
C LEU A 22 23.37 17.17 18.51
N ASP A 23 22.40 17.42 17.63
CA ASP A 23 21.78 16.34 16.86
C ASP A 23 22.80 15.79 15.85
N VAL A 24 23.28 14.57 16.10
CA VAL A 24 24.10 13.80 15.16
C VAL A 24 23.25 13.53 13.93
N GLU A 25 23.60 14.18 12.82
CA GLU A 25 22.91 14.01 11.55
C GLU A 25 23.21 12.61 11.00
N MET A 26 22.18 11.76 10.92
CA MET A 26 22.30 10.39 10.43
C MET A 26 21.64 10.22 9.06
N GLN A 27 22.20 9.29 8.27
CA GLN A 27 21.67 8.97 6.95
C GLN A 27 20.83 7.70 7.00
N LEU A 28 19.64 7.75 6.40
CA LEU A 28 18.76 6.59 6.23
C LEU A 28 18.53 6.30 4.76
N THR A 29 18.44 5.02 4.43
CA THR A 29 18.09 4.57 3.07
C THR A 29 16.63 4.19 3.02
N VAL A 30 15.83 4.86 2.18
CA VAL A 30 14.42 4.53 1.97
C VAL A 30 14.26 3.83 0.63
N LYS A 31 13.81 2.58 0.65
CA LYS A 31 13.49 1.77 -0.53
C LYS A 31 12.00 1.78 -0.81
N ALA A 32 11.60 2.35 -1.94
CA ALA A 32 10.23 2.27 -2.43
C ALA A 32 9.98 0.96 -3.20
N LEU A 33 8.73 0.48 -3.17
CA LEU A 33 8.30 -0.74 -3.89
C LEU A 33 8.58 -0.69 -5.41
N LYS A 34 8.63 0.50 -6.01
CA LYS A 34 8.96 0.68 -7.44
C LYS A 34 10.45 0.55 -7.76
N GLY A 35 11.26 -0.02 -6.85
CA GLY A 35 12.71 -0.17 -7.00
C GLY A 35 13.50 1.14 -6.90
N ARG A 36 12.85 2.25 -6.50
CA ARG A 36 13.51 3.54 -6.28
C ARG A 36 14.04 3.60 -4.86
N GLU A 37 15.32 3.93 -4.72
CA GLU A 37 15.99 4.09 -3.44
C GLU A 37 16.47 5.53 -3.31
N THR A 38 16.22 6.14 -2.15
CA THR A 38 16.67 7.49 -1.85
C THR A 38 17.31 7.52 -0.47
N ILE A 39 18.32 8.36 -0.32
CA ILE A 39 19.02 8.58 0.95
C ILE A 39 18.50 9.90 1.51
N ILE A 40 18.09 9.88 2.78
CA ILE A 40 17.60 11.05 3.51
C ILE A 40 18.47 11.29 4.74
N GLN A 41 18.63 12.57 5.09
CA GLN A 41 19.35 13.02 6.28
C GLN A 41 18.31 13.37 7.35
N VAL A 42 18.42 12.73 8.52
CA VAL A 42 17.48 12.87 9.64
C VAL A 42 18.24 12.78 10.95
N SER A 43 17.66 13.29 12.03
CA SER A 43 18.22 13.21 13.39
C SER A 43 17.52 12.10 14.18
N GLU A 44 18.20 11.47 15.15
CA GLU A 44 17.59 10.40 15.98
C GLU A 44 16.38 10.88 16.80
N SER A 45 16.35 12.18 17.10
CA SER A 45 15.28 12.89 17.78
C SER A 45 14.07 13.16 16.87
N ASP A 46 14.22 13.10 15.54
CA ASP A 46 13.14 13.37 14.61
C ASP A 46 12.05 12.30 14.68
N THR A 47 10.82 12.75 14.45
CA THR A 47 9.64 11.88 14.37
C THR A 47 9.53 11.20 13.01
N VAL A 48 8.87 10.05 12.99
CA VAL A 48 8.53 9.36 11.73
C VAL A 48 7.73 10.26 10.79
N LEU A 49 6.91 11.17 11.32
CA LEU A 49 6.19 12.17 10.52
C LEU A 49 7.13 13.10 9.74
N SER A 50 8.20 13.59 10.37
CA SER A 50 9.22 14.41 9.71
C SER A 50 9.93 13.64 8.59
N VAL A 51 10.22 12.35 8.82
CA VAL A 51 10.77 11.44 7.81
C VAL A 51 9.83 11.30 6.62
N LYS A 52 8.53 11.10 6.85
CA LYS A 52 7.55 10.98 5.76
C LYS A 52 7.45 12.25 4.91
N ARG A 53 7.54 13.44 5.52
CA ARG A 53 7.58 14.72 4.78
C ARG A 53 8.81 14.85 3.89
N LEU A 54 9.98 14.44 4.38
CA LEU A 54 11.20 14.36 3.56
C LEU A 54 11.05 13.40 2.38
N VAL A 55 10.45 12.24 2.64
CA VAL A 55 10.16 11.24 1.61
C VAL A 55 9.14 11.77 0.60
N GLU A 56 8.16 12.57 1.01
CA GLU A 56 7.19 13.23 0.12
C GLU A 56 7.89 14.19 -0.84
N GLU A 57 8.81 15.03 -0.36
CA GLU A 57 9.58 15.95 -1.20
C GLU A 57 10.43 15.20 -2.25
N LYS A 58 11.05 14.08 -1.87
CA LYS A 58 11.95 13.32 -2.75
C LYS A 58 11.25 12.38 -3.72
N LEU A 59 10.20 11.69 -3.26
CA LEU A 59 9.51 10.66 -4.04
C LEU A 59 8.17 11.12 -4.62
N GLN A 60 7.70 12.32 -4.25
CA GLN A 60 6.39 12.86 -4.64
C GLN A 60 5.22 11.95 -4.25
N VAL A 61 5.32 11.26 -3.11
CA VAL A 61 4.25 10.44 -2.55
C VAL A 61 3.66 11.16 -1.34
N PRO A 62 2.34 11.38 -1.25
CA PRO A 62 1.77 12.12 -0.13
C PRO A 62 1.91 11.35 1.19
N VAL A 63 2.20 12.05 2.29
CA VAL A 63 2.45 11.47 3.63
C VAL A 63 1.35 10.49 4.08
N SER A 64 0.09 10.78 3.75
CA SER A 64 -1.07 9.95 4.09
C SER A 64 -1.06 8.58 3.41
N GLN A 65 -0.46 8.49 2.22
CA GLN A 65 -0.32 7.25 1.46
C GLN A 65 0.97 6.49 1.81
N GLN A 66 1.90 7.13 2.52
CA GLN A 66 3.17 6.51 2.89
C GLN A 66 3.03 5.60 4.12
N ARG A 67 3.43 4.34 3.96
CA ARG A 67 3.64 3.40 5.05
C ARG A 67 5.10 2.99 5.10
N LEU A 68 5.83 3.51 6.09
CA LEU A 68 7.23 3.16 6.36
C LEU A 68 7.30 1.90 7.23
N LEU A 69 8.15 0.96 6.83
CA LEU A 69 8.43 -0.29 7.53
C LEU A 69 9.92 -0.38 7.85
N TYR A 70 10.23 -0.76 9.10
CA TYR A 70 11.57 -1.10 9.55
C TYR A 70 11.57 -2.52 10.13
N ARG A 71 12.43 -3.41 9.62
CA ARG A 71 12.52 -4.82 10.07
C ARG A 71 11.16 -5.55 10.13
N GLY A 72 10.26 -5.25 9.19
CA GLY A 72 8.91 -5.83 9.15
C GLY A 72 7.88 -5.15 10.06
N LYS A 73 8.28 -4.18 10.90
CA LYS A 73 7.38 -3.41 11.76
C LYS A 73 7.00 -2.08 11.09
N ALA A 74 5.71 -1.79 11.03
CA ALA A 74 5.23 -0.49 10.56
C ALA A 74 5.56 0.59 11.60
N LEU A 75 6.12 1.70 11.12
CA LEU A 75 6.44 2.85 11.96
C LEU A 75 5.18 3.71 12.15
N ALA A 76 4.92 4.09 13.40
CA ALA A 76 3.86 5.01 13.77
C ALA A 76 4.39 6.46 13.75
N ASP A 77 3.54 7.39 13.33
CA ASP A 77 3.88 8.81 13.16
C ASP A 77 4.23 9.51 14.48
N GLU A 78 3.62 9.05 15.58
CA GLU A 78 3.75 9.57 16.95
C GLU A 78 5.05 9.20 17.65
N HIS A 79 5.91 8.38 17.02
CA HIS A 79 7.13 7.88 17.63
C HIS A 79 8.39 8.42 16.93
N SER A 80 9.42 8.69 17.71
CA SER A 80 10.74 9.10 17.22
C SER A 80 11.53 7.92 16.65
N LEU A 81 12.53 8.22 15.82
CA LEU A 81 13.41 7.20 15.25
C LEU A 81 14.21 6.44 16.33
N SER A 82 14.61 7.14 17.39
CA SER A 82 15.27 6.57 18.57
C SER A 82 14.42 5.50 19.28
N TYR A 83 13.09 5.68 19.37
CA TYR A 83 12.16 4.70 19.96
C TYR A 83 12.19 3.35 19.22
N TYR A 84 12.40 3.39 17.90
CA TYR A 84 12.51 2.19 17.07
C TYR A 84 13.95 1.67 16.92
N SER A 85 14.91 2.27 17.62
CA SER A 85 16.34 1.97 17.51
C SER A 85 16.82 2.00 16.05
N ILE A 86 16.34 3.00 15.30
CA ILE A 86 16.73 3.24 13.91
C ILE A 86 18.03 4.04 13.96
N GLY A 87 19.14 3.37 13.65
CA GLY A 87 20.48 3.98 13.66
C GLY A 87 20.94 4.43 12.27
N PRO A 88 22.14 5.03 12.18
CA PRO A 88 22.73 5.47 10.92
C PRO A 88 22.93 4.29 9.95
N GLY A 89 22.63 4.51 8.67
CA GLY A 89 22.72 3.50 7.62
C GLY A 89 21.56 2.49 7.62
N SER A 90 20.55 2.66 8.46
CA SER A 90 19.39 1.77 8.49
C SER A 90 18.55 1.90 7.20
N ARG A 91 17.95 0.76 6.79
CA ARG A 91 17.11 0.69 5.59
C ARG A 91 15.63 0.60 5.95
N LEU A 92 14.87 1.54 5.44
CA LEU A 92 13.42 1.64 5.56
C LEU A 92 12.77 1.18 4.26
N ASN A 93 11.67 0.45 4.36
CA ASN A 93 10.86 0.08 3.21
C ASN A 93 9.64 0.99 3.17
N LEU A 94 9.42 1.65 2.04
CA LEU A 94 8.26 2.47 1.78
C LEU A 94 7.24 1.68 0.95
N MET A 95 6.09 1.41 1.56
CA MET A 95 4.90 0.95 0.87
C MET A 95 3.99 2.14 0.60
N VAL A 96 3.55 2.29 -0.65
CA VAL A 96 2.52 3.26 -1.01
C VAL A 96 1.19 2.55 -0.88
N LYS A 97 0.33 3.06 0.00
CA LYS A 97 -1.08 2.73 -0.03
C LYS A 97 -1.70 3.61 -1.11
N ASP A 98 -2.13 3.02 -2.21
CA ASP A 98 -3.01 3.71 -3.15
C ASP A 98 -4.38 3.95 -2.47
N HIS A 99 -4.44 4.91 -1.56
CA HIS A 99 -5.69 5.59 -1.24
C HIS A 99 -5.83 6.76 -2.22
N MET A 100 -5.94 6.42 -3.51
CA MET A 100 -6.90 7.13 -4.37
C MET A 100 -8.22 6.40 -4.23
N ALA A 101 -8.88 6.62 -3.10
CA ALA A 101 -10.26 6.24 -2.88
C ALA A 101 -10.80 7.29 -1.88
N GLN A 102 -11.51 8.35 -2.31
CA GLN A 102 -12.94 8.22 -2.59
C GLN A 102 -13.41 6.77 -2.52
N GLU A 103 -13.93 6.44 -1.35
CA GLU A 103 -14.59 5.19 -1.03
C GLU A 103 -15.56 4.82 -2.15
N SER A 104 -15.08 3.99 -3.06
CA SER A 104 -15.90 3.10 -3.85
C SER A 104 -15.49 1.71 -3.41
N PRO A 105 -16.41 0.91 -2.84
CA PRO A 105 -16.10 -0.34 -2.14
C PRO A 105 -15.81 -1.45 -3.14
N ASN A 106 -14.77 -1.30 -3.94
CA ASN A 106 -14.45 -2.28 -4.95
C ASN A 106 -12.95 -2.46 -5.12
N GLY A 107 -12.36 -3.22 -4.20
CA GLY A 107 -11.07 -3.89 -4.43
C GLY A 107 -11.09 -4.87 -5.62
N GLY A 108 -12.24 -5.07 -6.28
CA GLY A 108 -12.40 -5.80 -7.54
C GLY A 108 -12.43 -4.92 -8.81
N ASN A 109 -12.07 -3.64 -8.71
CA ASN A 109 -12.32 -2.63 -9.75
C ASN A 109 -11.79 -3.00 -11.15
N ALA A 110 -10.68 -3.73 -11.28
CA ALA A 110 -10.10 -4.05 -12.60
C ALA A 110 -11.00 -5.00 -13.42
N VAL A 111 -11.58 -6.02 -12.77
CA VAL A 111 -12.45 -7.00 -13.44
C VAL A 111 -13.80 -6.37 -13.75
N TRP A 112 -14.40 -5.68 -12.78
CA TRP A 112 -15.68 -5.01 -12.99
C TRP A 112 -15.60 -3.89 -14.04
N LYS A 113 -14.50 -3.13 -14.09
CA LYS A 113 -14.24 -2.17 -15.18
C LYS A 113 -14.13 -2.85 -16.54
N SER A 114 -13.40 -3.96 -16.62
CA SER A 114 -13.25 -4.72 -17.87
C SER A 114 -14.59 -5.30 -18.33
N LEU A 115 -15.38 -5.82 -17.39
CA LEU A 115 -16.73 -6.33 -17.64
C LEU A 115 -17.65 -5.19 -18.11
N GLY A 116 -17.59 -4.01 -17.50
CA GLY A 116 -18.35 -2.84 -17.96
C GLY A 116 -17.97 -2.36 -19.37
N VAL A 117 -16.69 -2.46 -19.73
CA VAL A 117 -16.23 -2.18 -21.11
C VAL A 117 -16.80 -3.22 -22.08
N LEU A 118 -16.75 -4.50 -21.73
CA LEU A 118 -17.29 -5.59 -22.56
C LEU A 118 -18.82 -5.51 -22.70
N LEU A 119 -19.53 -5.22 -21.61
CA LEU A 119 -20.99 -5.09 -21.61
C LEU A 119 -21.45 -3.96 -22.53
N ARG A 120 -20.75 -2.81 -22.52
CA ARG A 120 -21.05 -1.70 -23.45
C ARG A 120 -20.85 -2.03 -24.93
N ASN A 121 -20.09 -3.09 -25.25
CA ASN A 121 -19.94 -3.56 -26.63
C ASN A 121 -21.16 -4.38 -27.11
N HIS A 122 -21.97 -4.91 -26.19
CA HIS A 122 -23.11 -5.77 -26.50
C HIS A 122 -24.47 -5.21 -26.04
N PHE A 123 -24.48 -4.23 -25.14
CA PHE A 123 -25.68 -3.67 -24.51
C PHE A 123 -25.71 -2.13 -24.62
N SER A 124 -26.92 -1.55 -24.56
CA SER A 124 -27.12 -0.12 -24.35
C SER A 124 -26.45 0.33 -23.05
N PRO A 125 -25.93 1.58 -22.94
CA PRO A 125 -25.29 2.05 -21.71
C PRO A 125 -26.14 1.86 -20.45
N ALA A 126 -27.46 2.01 -20.55
CA ALA A 126 -28.36 1.80 -19.42
C ALA A 126 -28.56 0.31 -19.06
N ASP A 127 -28.51 -0.57 -20.05
CA ASP A 127 -28.63 -2.02 -19.85
C ASP A 127 -27.32 -2.60 -19.30
N ALA A 128 -26.17 -2.15 -19.82
CA ALA A 128 -24.86 -2.53 -19.37
C ALA A 128 -24.66 -2.23 -17.88
N GLU A 129 -25.09 -1.04 -17.42
CA GLU A 129 -25.01 -0.65 -16.02
C GLU A 129 -25.89 -1.53 -15.13
N ARG A 130 -27.14 -1.80 -15.54
CA ARG A 130 -28.03 -2.70 -14.80
C ARG A 130 -27.52 -4.13 -14.71
N VAL A 131 -26.96 -4.65 -15.79
CA VAL A 131 -26.37 -6.00 -15.80
C VAL A 131 -25.15 -6.03 -14.88
N LEU A 132 -24.30 -5.02 -14.94
CA LEU A 132 -23.12 -4.92 -14.07
C LEU A 132 -23.52 -4.87 -12.59
N GLU A 133 -24.51 -4.04 -12.24
CA GLU A 133 -25.05 -3.95 -10.88
C GLU A 133 -25.65 -5.29 -10.42
N CYS A 134 -26.39 -5.97 -11.30
CA CYS A 134 -26.99 -7.28 -11.02
C CYS A 134 -25.92 -8.34 -10.71
N VAL A 135 -24.91 -8.45 -11.57
CA VAL A 135 -23.83 -9.43 -11.41
C VAL A 135 -23.01 -9.12 -10.15
N GLN A 136 -22.77 -7.86 -9.84
CA GLN A 136 -22.08 -7.48 -8.61
C GLN A 136 -22.89 -7.89 -7.37
N LYS A 137 -24.19 -7.61 -7.34
CA LYS A 137 -25.09 -8.02 -6.24
C LYS A 137 -25.18 -9.53 -6.08
N ASP A 138 -25.23 -10.27 -7.19
CA ASP A 138 -25.26 -11.74 -7.15
C ASP A 138 -23.93 -12.32 -6.65
N TYR A 139 -22.80 -11.71 -7.03
CA TYR A 139 -21.49 -12.08 -6.50
C TYR A 139 -21.38 -11.81 -5.00
N GLU A 140 -21.84 -10.65 -4.52
CA GLU A 140 -21.85 -10.33 -3.08
C GLU A 140 -22.78 -11.27 -2.30
N ARG A 141 -23.97 -11.57 -2.84
CA ARG A 141 -24.86 -12.58 -2.25
C ARG A 141 -24.20 -13.95 -2.22
N SER A 142 -23.53 -14.36 -3.29
CA SER A 142 -22.80 -15.63 -3.33
C SER A 142 -21.71 -15.65 -2.26
N LEU A 143 -20.87 -14.63 -2.18
CA LEU A 143 -19.85 -14.48 -1.12
C LEU A 143 -20.44 -14.54 0.29
N SER A 144 -21.60 -13.92 0.51
CA SER A 144 -22.27 -13.93 1.82
C SER A 144 -22.85 -15.29 2.20
N LEU A 145 -23.12 -16.15 1.21
CA LEU A 145 -23.70 -17.49 1.38
C LEU A 145 -22.65 -18.60 1.36
N LEU A 146 -21.37 -18.28 1.16
CA LEU A 146 -20.29 -19.27 1.22
C LEU A 146 -20.19 -19.85 2.63
N SER A 147 -20.43 -21.16 2.74
CA SER A 147 -20.23 -21.89 3.98
C SER A 147 -18.74 -22.16 4.22
N LEU A 148 -18.40 -22.59 5.44
CA LEU A 148 -17.03 -22.99 5.77
C LEU A 148 -16.54 -24.13 4.86
N ASP A 149 -17.39 -25.13 4.58
CA ASP A 149 -17.13 -26.22 3.63
C ASP A 149 -16.82 -25.70 2.21
N ASP A 150 -17.57 -24.70 1.74
CA ASP A 150 -17.34 -24.11 0.41
C ASP A 150 -15.99 -23.38 0.35
N ILE A 151 -15.63 -22.68 1.44
CA ILE A 151 -14.35 -21.99 1.54
C ILE A 151 -13.20 -23.01 1.56
N GLU A 152 -13.32 -24.10 2.31
CA GLU A 152 -12.32 -25.17 2.36
C GLU A 152 -12.15 -25.86 1.01
N ARG A 153 -13.24 -26.14 0.30
CA ARG A 153 -13.19 -26.67 -1.08
C ARG A 153 -12.50 -25.73 -2.05
N LEU A 154 -12.81 -24.43 -1.99
CA LEU A 154 -12.16 -23.42 -2.82
C LEU A 154 -10.68 -23.29 -2.51
N ALA A 155 -10.30 -23.25 -1.23
CA ALA A 155 -8.92 -23.19 -0.79
C ALA A 155 -8.13 -24.40 -1.27
N THR A 156 -8.71 -25.60 -1.15
CA THR A 156 -8.09 -26.85 -1.61
C THR A 156 -7.85 -26.81 -3.12
N ARG A 157 -8.82 -26.30 -3.90
CA ARG A 157 -8.69 -26.19 -5.36
C ARG A 157 -7.63 -25.18 -5.81
N ILE A 158 -7.45 -24.08 -5.08
CA ILE A 158 -6.45 -23.05 -5.38
C ILE A 158 -5.04 -23.53 -4.98
N LEU A 159 -4.92 -24.21 -3.85
CA LEU A 159 -3.63 -24.68 -3.31
C LEU A 159 -3.15 -25.98 -3.96
N HIS A 160 -4.07 -26.83 -4.42
CA HIS A 160 -3.77 -28.14 -5.03
C HIS A 160 -4.50 -28.33 -6.36
N PRO A 161 -4.06 -27.65 -7.44
CA PRO A 161 -4.72 -27.75 -8.74
C PRO A 161 -4.68 -29.15 -9.38
N GLN A 162 -3.77 -30.03 -8.92
CA GLN A 162 -3.56 -31.38 -9.45
C GLN A 162 -4.42 -32.48 -8.78
N PHE A 163 -5.24 -32.15 -7.78
CA PHE A 163 -6.02 -33.13 -7.00
C PHE A 163 -7.55 -32.99 -7.15
N SER A 164 -8.02 -32.15 -8.08
CA SER A 164 -9.45 -31.88 -8.23
C SER A 164 -10.23 -32.96 -9.01
N GLU A 165 -9.57 -33.95 -9.62
CA GLU A 165 -10.25 -35.07 -10.31
C GLU A 165 -10.50 -36.30 -9.41
N ALA A 166 -9.98 -36.33 -8.17
CA ALA A 166 -9.99 -37.55 -7.35
C ALA A 166 -11.12 -37.65 -6.31
N ILE A 167 -12.02 -36.65 -6.18
CA ILE A 167 -13.03 -36.65 -5.11
C ILE A 167 -14.45 -36.99 -5.62
N ASP A 168 -14.64 -37.21 -6.93
CA ASP A 168 -15.94 -37.59 -7.50
C ASP A 168 -16.18 -39.11 -7.62
N LEU A 169 -15.35 -39.96 -6.99
CA LEU A 169 -15.48 -41.43 -7.06
C LEU A 169 -15.57 -42.12 -5.68
N GLY A 170 -16.24 -41.48 -4.71
CA GLY A 170 -16.25 -41.97 -3.32
C GLY A 170 -17.60 -42.04 -2.61
N PHE A 171 -18.73 -42.01 -3.33
CA PHE A 171 -20.05 -42.18 -2.67
C PHE A 171 -21.00 -43.06 -3.50
N LEU A 172 -20.67 -44.35 -3.59
CA LEU A 172 -21.60 -45.43 -3.88
C LEU A 172 -20.99 -46.75 -3.37
N ASP A 173 -21.22 -47.04 -2.10
CA ASP A 173 -21.57 -48.38 -1.60
C ASP A 173 -22.55 -48.22 -0.44
#